data_AF-A0A5C5VXC6-F1
#
_entry.id   AF-A0A5C5VXC6-F1
#
_cell.length_a   1.000
_cell.length_b   1.000
_cell.length_c   1.000
_cell.angle_alpha   90.00
_cell.angle_beta   90.00
_cell.angle_gamma   90.00
#
_symmetry.space_group_name_H-M   'P 1'
#
loop_
_entity.id
_entity.type
_entity.pdbx_description
1 polymer ?
#
loop_
_entity_poly.entity_id
_entity_poly.type
_entity_poly.pdbx_seq_one_letter_code
_entity_poly.pdbx_strand_id
1 'polypeptide(L)'
;MGSMNAPNNNRPKQYRSKLPAADKNGDVRPRIGGKRFTVGNTQSVSFGEMERRRDALKTLFANQCEELGIDFWANWILPFAKQIERGERVTYKVRSPSKVDDACGQGFALEDATVLSRLRRLGVEVEADDEAAITRGENQLTKTLDERITKLVTALIESERENAAFGLDESLIEKLNGHGPPPNADAETRTFHQAIKAYQQNIKKTGKRYENGKLARSPKNYLRWSRLIMEAHDDFPMWRLDRDKLDELLAYYRNRPVSPKTGKPIGYDDAKHKLDCLWSIVNWISDSERWNWSRPKGKFDRKPNRTASDRRKNATRRVSKGTYTPEQLAIIVPHLDTLGKAMLAIGVNCGMQASELGRLEINNYLTVHPETEEQNDWIIIDREKTGEYGEWILWPETAGLVRWSINRAKRIGTEILWVTEDGVPLYRESWENPETRIAKWWQAIPSKSDSHEGVVTRLSRTIDGFPRLTFKTIRKILPNMARPKHGAEVADLLNARSVDGSGTSGGRITDRYADRLYDEAKEAIQSLESNFRPFLNALAEDPATQEWAEKRIEDAH
;
A
#
# COMPACT_ATOMS: atom_id res chain seq x y z
N MET A 1 -23.70 -32.21 -53.34
CA MET A 1 -24.01 -31.98 -54.76
C MET A 1 -24.36 -30.51 -54.92
N GLY A 2 -23.54 -29.79 -55.67
CA GLY A 2 -23.59 -28.33 -55.80
C GLY A 2 -22.32 -27.89 -56.51
N SER A 3 -22.31 -28.09 -57.83
CA SER A 3 -21.26 -27.70 -58.76
C SER A 3 -20.87 -26.23 -58.56
N MET A 4 -19.64 -25.99 -58.09
CA MET A 4 -18.99 -24.69 -58.21
C MET A 4 -17.66 -24.83 -58.93
N ASN A 5 -17.72 -24.43 -60.19
CA ASN A 5 -16.71 -23.78 -61.02
C ASN A 5 -15.40 -24.52 -61.35
N ALA A 6 -15.26 -24.71 -62.66
CA ALA A 6 -14.05 -25.10 -63.38
C ALA A 6 -12.81 -24.30 -62.93
N PRO A 7 -11.62 -24.94 -62.90
CA PRO A 7 -10.37 -24.23 -62.66
C PRO A 7 -10.14 -23.24 -63.80
N ASN A 8 -10.29 -21.95 -63.47
CA ASN A 8 -9.97 -20.87 -64.38
C ASN A 8 -8.46 -20.95 -64.66
N ASN A 9 -8.10 -21.20 -65.91
CA ASN A 9 -6.74 -21.24 -66.45
C ASN A 9 -6.10 -19.82 -66.51
N ASN A 10 -6.36 -18.98 -65.51
CA ASN A 10 -5.65 -17.72 -65.36
C ASN A 10 -4.25 -18.07 -64.84
N ARG A 11 -3.22 -17.54 -65.48
CA ARG A 11 -1.80 -17.79 -65.12
C ARG A 11 -1.28 -16.74 -64.12
N PRO A 12 -1.24 -17.05 -62.82
CA PRO A 12 -0.37 -16.35 -61.89
C PRO A 12 0.53 -17.33 -61.13
N LYS A 13 1.77 -17.40 -61.61
CA LYS A 13 3.06 -17.57 -60.91
C LYS A 13 4.05 -18.07 -61.97
N GLN A 14 4.67 -17.15 -62.70
CA GLN A 14 5.98 -17.44 -63.30
C GLN A 14 6.98 -16.45 -62.72
N TYR A 15 7.73 -16.93 -61.72
CA TYR A 15 8.94 -16.27 -61.29
C TYR A 15 10.07 -16.81 -62.14
N ARG A 16 10.61 -15.99 -63.05
CA ARG A 16 11.93 -16.32 -63.59
C ARG A 16 12.92 -16.23 -62.42
N SER A 17 13.75 -17.26 -62.25
CA SER A 17 14.76 -17.30 -61.19
C SER A 17 15.83 -16.21 -61.36
N LYS A 18 16.01 -15.72 -62.58
CA LYS A 18 16.98 -14.68 -62.93
C LYS A 18 16.30 -13.31 -63.11
N LEU A 19 17.01 -12.24 -62.77
CA LEU A 19 16.60 -10.88 -63.13
C LEU A 19 16.40 -10.78 -64.66
N PRO A 20 15.40 -10.02 -65.14
CA PRO A 20 15.26 -9.75 -66.57
C PRO A 20 16.42 -8.88 -67.06
N ALA A 21 16.66 -8.89 -68.38
CA ALA A 21 17.53 -7.91 -69.00
C ALA A 21 17.01 -6.49 -68.72
N ALA A 22 17.94 -5.54 -68.56
CA ALA A 22 17.60 -4.13 -68.42
C ALA A 22 16.90 -3.61 -69.69
N ASP A 23 15.99 -2.66 -69.52
CA ASP A 23 15.35 -1.99 -70.65
C ASP A 23 16.29 -0.97 -71.31
N LYS A 24 15.82 -0.28 -72.35
CA LYS A 24 16.60 0.74 -73.08
C LYS A 24 17.09 1.90 -72.20
N ASN A 25 16.52 2.10 -71.02
CA ASN A 25 16.92 3.13 -70.06
C ASN A 25 17.86 2.56 -68.98
N GLY A 26 18.19 1.27 -69.05
CA GLY A 26 19.01 0.59 -68.04
C GLY A 26 18.22 0.08 -66.83
N ASP A 27 16.88 0.16 -66.83
CA ASP A 27 16.05 -0.26 -65.70
C ASP A 27 15.76 -1.77 -65.74
N VAL A 28 15.94 -2.44 -64.61
CA VAL A 28 15.62 -3.87 -64.43
C VAL A 28 14.22 -4.00 -63.82
N ARG A 29 13.28 -4.56 -64.59
CA ARG A 29 11.84 -4.57 -64.23
C ARG A 29 11.22 -5.97 -64.14
N PRO A 30 11.46 -6.76 -63.08
CA PRO A 30 10.82 -8.08 -62.92
C PRO A 30 9.29 -7.96 -62.86
N ARG A 31 8.61 -8.97 -63.42
CA ARG A 31 7.16 -9.12 -63.32
C ARG A 31 6.83 -10.10 -62.19
N ILE A 32 6.19 -9.62 -61.13
CA ILE A 32 5.83 -10.40 -59.93
C ILE A 32 4.32 -10.22 -59.73
N GLY A 33 3.56 -11.31 -59.67
CA GLY A 33 2.11 -11.24 -59.46
C GLY A 33 1.36 -10.41 -60.50
N GLY A 34 1.75 -10.52 -61.77
CA GLY A 34 1.16 -9.75 -62.87
C GLY A 34 1.64 -8.30 -62.98
N LYS A 35 2.28 -7.73 -61.94
CA LYS A 35 2.76 -6.33 -61.89
C LYS A 35 4.26 -6.22 -62.17
N ARG A 36 4.69 -5.12 -62.79
CA ARG A 36 6.11 -4.80 -63.02
C ARG A 36 6.61 -3.89 -61.90
N PHE A 37 7.76 -4.21 -61.34
CA PHE A 37 8.46 -3.40 -60.33
C PHE A 37 9.85 -3.04 -60.85
N THR A 38 10.30 -1.81 -60.67
CA THR A 38 11.64 -1.35 -61.04
C THR A 38 12.59 -1.57 -59.88
N VAL A 39 13.31 -2.70 -59.87
CA VAL A 39 14.18 -3.07 -58.73
C VAL A 39 15.52 -2.34 -58.75
N GLY A 40 15.86 -1.66 -59.83
CA GLY A 40 17.06 -0.82 -59.90
C GLY A 40 17.42 -0.47 -61.34
N ASN A 41 18.32 0.51 -61.48
CA ASN A 41 18.96 0.82 -62.74
C ASN A 41 20.39 0.28 -62.72
N THR A 42 20.81 -0.34 -63.82
CA THR A 42 22.15 -0.94 -63.96
C THR A 42 23.31 0.05 -63.75
N GLN A 43 23.07 1.36 -63.87
CA GLN A 43 24.07 2.40 -63.61
C GLN A 43 24.15 2.83 -62.15
N SER A 44 23.10 2.63 -61.34
CA SER A 44 23.00 3.22 -60.00
C SER A 44 22.77 2.23 -58.86
N VAL A 45 22.36 0.99 -59.17
CA VAL A 45 22.06 -0.03 -58.17
C VAL A 45 22.90 -1.27 -58.49
N SER A 46 23.53 -1.86 -57.46
CA SER A 46 24.31 -3.08 -57.66
C SER A 46 23.41 -4.27 -58.02
N PHE A 47 23.95 -5.24 -58.75
CA PHE A 47 23.21 -6.46 -59.11
C PHE A 47 22.67 -7.20 -57.88
N GLY A 48 23.49 -7.34 -56.83
CA GLY A 48 23.07 -7.99 -55.58
C GLY A 48 21.90 -7.28 -54.89
N GLU A 49 21.87 -5.95 -54.91
CA GLU A 49 20.75 -5.17 -54.36
C GLU A 49 19.48 -5.33 -55.19
N MET A 50 19.59 -5.37 -56.53
CA MET A 50 18.47 -5.66 -57.42
C MET A 50 17.90 -7.07 -57.16
N GLU A 51 18.75 -8.08 -56.94
CA GLU A 51 18.33 -9.43 -56.59
C GLU A 51 17.63 -9.47 -55.23
N ARG A 52 18.22 -8.83 -54.21
CA ARG A 52 17.61 -8.72 -52.87
C ARG A 52 16.20 -8.14 -52.94
N ARG A 53 16.00 -7.03 -53.67
CA ARG A 53 14.68 -6.39 -53.84
C ARG A 53 13.69 -7.29 -54.60
N ARG A 54 14.13 -7.94 -55.67
CA ARG A 54 13.31 -8.93 -56.42
C ARG A 54 12.86 -10.05 -55.49
N ASP A 55 13.77 -10.61 -54.71
CA ASP A 55 13.48 -11.75 -53.84
C ASP A 55 12.57 -11.36 -52.69
N ALA A 56 12.78 -10.19 -52.08
CA ALA A 56 11.86 -9.64 -51.09
C ALA A 56 10.43 -9.45 -51.65
N LEU A 57 10.30 -8.88 -52.86
CA LEU A 57 9.00 -8.74 -53.54
C LEU A 57 8.36 -10.11 -53.86
N LYS A 58 9.17 -11.08 -54.28
CA LYS A 58 8.70 -12.44 -54.59
C LYS A 58 8.20 -13.14 -53.33
N THR A 59 8.95 -13.07 -52.24
CA THR A 59 8.57 -13.63 -50.93
C THR A 59 7.30 -12.98 -50.42
N LEU A 60 7.22 -11.65 -50.41
CA LEU A 60 6.02 -10.92 -50.00
C LEU A 60 4.79 -11.34 -50.82
N PHE A 61 4.91 -11.43 -52.15
CA PHE A 61 3.82 -11.87 -53.00
C PHE A 61 3.42 -13.34 -52.74
N ALA A 62 4.39 -14.24 -52.59
CA ALA A 62 4.13 -15.64 -52.31
C ALA A 62 3.40 -15.83 -50.98
N ASN A 63 3.88 -15.18 -49.92
CA ASN A 63 3.28 -15.22 -48.59
C ASN A 63 1.86 -14.62 -48.62
N GLN A 64 1.65 -13.53 -49.37
CA GLN A 64 0.31 -12.96 -49.55
C GLN A 64 -0.64 -13.96 -50.23
N CYS A 65 -0.18 -14.65 -51.29
CA CYS A 65 -1.02 -15.63 -51.97
C CYS A 65 -1.43 -16.79 -51.07
N GLU A 66 -0.49 -17.27 -50.24
CA GLU A 66 -0.74 -18.34 -49.28
C GLU A 66 -1.72 -17.89 -48.18
N GLU A 67 -1.50 -16.72 -47.60
CA GLU A 67 -2.29 -16.19 -46.50
C GLU A 67 -3.71 -15.76 -46.91
N LEU A 68 -3.86 -15.12 -48.07
CA LEU A 68 -5.13 -14.51 -48.50
C LEU A 68 -5.89 -15.35 -49.53
N GLY A 69 -5.29 -16.41 -50.07
CA GLY A 69 -5.90 -17.23 -51.13
C GLY A 69 -6.14 -16.46 -52.44
N ILE A 70 -5.43 -15.35 -52.66
CA ILE A 70 -5.53 -14.53 -53.88
C ILE A 70 -4.27 -14.66 -54.71
N ASP A 71 -4.38 -14.42 -56.01
CA ASP A 71 -3.28 -14.58 -56.97
C ASP A 71 -2.87 -13.27 -57.67
N PHE A 72 -3.33 -12.15 -57.12
CA PHE A 72 -2.99 -10.78 -57.51
C PHE A 72 -2.57 -9.97 -56.27
N TRP A 73 -1.87 -8.86 -56.46
CA TRP A 73 -1.45 -8.00 -55.35
C TRP A 73 -2.65 -7.39 -54.62
N ALA A 74 -2.73 -7.56 -53.30
CA ALA A 74 -3.73 -6.86 -52.51
C ALA A 74 -3.43 -5.36 -52.53
N ASN A 75 -4.47 -4.53 -52.71
CA ASN A 75 -4.31 -3.08 -52.81
C ASN A 75 -3.57 -2.47 -51.62
N TRP A 76 -3.79 -3.00 -50.42
CA TRP A 76 -3.17 -2.52 -49.19
C TRP A 76 -1.69 -2.93 -49.05
N ILE A 77 -1.20 -3.94 -49.78
CA ILE A 77 0.20 -4.39 -49.75
C ILE A 77 1.07 -3.60 -50.73
N LEU A 78 0.47 -3.10 -51.81
CA LEU A 78 1.17 -2.37 -52.87
C LEU A 78 2.02 -1.18 -52.39
N PRO A 79 1.60 -0.35 -51.41
CA PRO A 79 2.45 0.71 -50.88
C PRO A 79 3.77 0.19 -50.29
N PHE A 80 3.75 -0.97 -49.63
CA PHE A 80 4.95 -1.59 -49.04
C PHE A 80 5.82 -2.26 -50.10
N ALA A 81 5.20 -2.93 -51.08
CA ALA A 81 5.92 -3.45 -52.24
C ALA A 81 6.67 -2.33 -53.00
N LYS A 82 6.08 -1.13 -53.11
CA LYS A 82 6.75 0.04 -53.70
C LYS A 82 7.95 0.54 -52.88
N GLN A 83 7.92 0.42 -51.56
CA GLN A 83 9.08 0.76 -50.73
C GLN A 83 10.22 -0.24 -50.97
N ILE A 84 9.91 -1.55 -51.04
CA ILE A 84 10.88 -2.60 -51.39
C ILE A 84 11.45 -2.39 -52.81
N GLU A 85 10.61 -2.02 -53.78
CA GLU A 85 11.01 -1.68 -55.15
C GLU A 85 12.11 -0.60 -55.17
N ARG A 86 11.95 0.45 -54.34
CA ARG A 86 12.92 1.54 -54.20
C ARG A 86 14.14 1.17 -53.37
N GLY A 87 14.13 0.03 -52.69
CA GLY A 87 15.12 -0.39 -51.70
C GLY A 87 15.09 0.42 -50.41
N GLU A 88 13.96 1.08 -50.14
CA GLU A 88 13.72 1.75 -48.88
C GLU A 88 13.50 0.70 -47.78
N ARG A 89 13.85 1.05 -46.54
CA ARG A 89 13.39 0.28 -45.38
C ARG A 89 11.87 0.39 -45.31
N VAL A 90 11.18 -0.72 -45.11
CA VAL A 90 9.72 -0.70 -45.11
C VAL A 90 9.24 -0.04 -43.81
N THR A 91 8.61 1.12 -43.96
CA THR A 91 8.00 1.86 -42.86
C THR A 91 6.49 1.87 -43.01
N TYR A 92 5.81 1.51 -41.93
CA TYR A 92 4.39 1.65 -41.76
C TYR A 92 4.07 3.04 -41.20
N LYS A 93 3.34 3.84 -41.99
CA LYS A 93 2.87 5.16 -41.56
C LYS A 93 1.57 5.00 -40.77
N VAL A 94 1.67 5.09 -39.45
CA VAL A 94 0.56 5.12 -38.50
C VAL A 94 -0.37 6.28 -38.84
N ARG A 95 -1.67 6.02 -38.86
CA ARG A 95 -2.68 7.03 -39.22
C ARG A 95 -2.71 8.13 -38.16
N SER A 96 -2.91 9.38 -38.57
CA SER A 96 -2.93 10.53 -37.64
C SER A 96 -3.87 10.35 -36.44
N PRO A 97 -5.10 9.79 -36.59
CA PRO A 97 -5.98 9.52 -35.45
C PRO A 97 -5.38 8.54 -34.42
N SER A 98 -4.62 7.52 -34.85
CA SER A 98 -3.99 6.53 -33.97
C SER A 98 -2.96 7.14 -33.02
N LYS A 99 -2.44 8.33 -33.36
CA LYS A 99 -1.44 9.06 -32.57
C LYS A 99 -2.06 9.79 -31.37
N VAL A 100 -3.38 9.94 -31.34
CA VAL A 100 -4.11 10.57 -30.23
C VAL A 100 -4.50 9.49 -29.21
N ASP A 101 -4.31 9.79 -27.92
CA ASP A 101 -4.71 8.90 -26.82
C ASP A 101 -6.13 9.22 -26.34
N ASP A 102 -7.10 8.99 -27.22
CA ASP A 102 -8.53 9.06 -26.92
C ASP A 102 -9.26 7.80 -27.39
N ALA A 103 -10.54 7.66 -27.07
CA ALA A 103 -11.32 6.47 -27.43
C ALA A 103 -11.39 6.23 -28.95
N CYS A 104 -11.35 7.29 -29.76
CA CYS A 104 -11.35 7.20 -31.21
C CYS A 104 -9.97 6.73 -31.71
N GLY A 105 -8.90 7.34 -31.20
CA GLY A 105 -7.51 7.01 -31.50
C GLY A 105 -7.14 5.59 -31.09
N GLN A 106 -7.67 5.07 -29.97
CA GLN A 106 -7.50 3.67 -29.56
C GLN A 106 -8.06 2.68 -30.60
N GLY A 107 -9.19 3.00 -31.23
CA GLY A 107 -9.77 2.19 -32.31
C GLY A 107 -8.88 2.15 -33.56
N PHE A 108 -8.35 3.30 -33.97
CA PHE A 108 -7.43 3.37 -35.12
C PHE A 108 -6.06 2.75 -34.82
N ALA A 109 -5.54 2.91 -33.60
CA ALA A 109 -4.30 2.28 -33.15
C ALA A 109 -4.40 0.74 -33.16
N LEU A 110 -5.54 0.19 -32.74
CA LEU A 110 -5.85 -1.24 -32.80
C LEU A 110 -5.77 -1.79 -34.24
N GLU A 111 -6.41 -1.09 -35.17
CA GLU A 111 -6.38 -1.45 -36.58
C GLU A 111 -4.95 -1.33 -37.17
N ASP A 112 -4.20 -0.29 -36.81
CA ASP A 112 -2.82 -0.09 -37.25
C ASP A 112 -1.89 -1.19 -36.74
N ALA A 113 -2.00 -1.55 -35.45
CA ALA A 113 -1.28 -2.68 -34.86
C ALA A 113 -1.63 -4.01 -35.57
N THR A 114 -2.90 -4.19 -35.93
CA THR A 114 -3.35 -5.37 -36.69
C THR A 114 -2.73 -5.43 -38.08
N VAL A 115 -2.67 -4.30 -38.80
CA VAL A 115 -2.03 -4.25 -40.13
C VAL A 115 -0.54 -4.50 -40.02
N LEU A 116 0.15 -3.90 -39.05
CA LEU A 116 1.58 -4.11 -38.83
C LEU A 116 1.90 -5.58 -38.50
N SER A 117 1.12 -6.20 -37.62
CA SER A 117 1.25 -7.63 -37.29
C SER A 117 1.03 -8.52 -38.51
N ARG A 118 0.04 -8.21 -39.37
CA ARG A 118 -0.17 -8.92 -40.64
C ARG A 118 1.01 -8.76 -41.60
N LEU A 119 1.60 -7.57 -41.73
CA LEU A 119 2.79 -7.36 -42.56
C LEU A 119 3.98 -8.19 -42.06
N ARG A 120 4.21 -8.22 -40.75
CA ARG A 120 5.25 -9.06 -40.12
C ARG A 120 5.01 -10.54 -40.40
N ARG A 121 3.76 -11.03 -40.31
CA ARG A 121 3.40 -12.41 -40.67
C ARG A 121 3.66 -12.74 -42.14
N LEU A 122 3.51 -11.76 -43.03
CA LEU A 122 3.86 -11.88 -44.45
C LEU A 122 5.37 -11.82 -44.72
N GLY A 123 6.22 -11.83 -43.68
CA GLY A 123 7.67 -11.85 -43.80
C GLY A 123 8.27 -10.49 -44.16
N VAL A 124 7.55 -9.39 -43.92
CA VAL A 124 8.07 -8.03 -44.13
C VAL A 124 8.73 -7.54 -42.86
N GLU A 125 10.02 -7.18 -42.94
CA GLU A 125 10.70 -6.40 -41.90
C GLU A 125 10.19 -4.96 -41.94
N VAL A 126 9.12 -4.68 -41.18
CA VAL A 126 8.47 -3.38 -41.14
C VAL A 126 8.62 -2.71 -39.77
N GLU A 127 8.96 -1.42 -39.79
CA GLU A 127 8.97 -0.53 -38.63
C GLU A 127 7.80 0.44 -38.69
N ALA A 128 7.20 0.80 -37.54
CA ALA A 128 6.23 1.88 -37.49
C ALA A 128 6.93 3.24 -37.33
N ASP A 129 6.35 4.29 -37.92
CA ASP A 129 6.80 5.67 -37.68
C ASP A 129 6.39 6.20 -36.28
N ASP A 130 5.53 5.47 -35.57
CA ASP A 130 5.09 5.73 -34.19
C ASP A 130 4.86 4.41 -33.44
N GLU A 131 5.92 3.87 -32.82
CA GLU A 131 5.85 2.61 -32.07
C GLU A 131 4.93 2.70 -30.84
N ALA A 132 4.79 3.89 -30.25
CA ALA A 132 3.94 4.09 -29.08
C ALA A 132 2.45 3.90 -29.43
N ALA A 133 2.03 4.36 -30.61
CA ALA A 133 0.68 4.09 -31.13
C ALA A 133 0.43 2.59 -31.36
N ILE A 134 1.43 1.86 -31.87
CA ILE A 134 1.33 0.40 -32.06
C ILE A 134 1.18 -0.31 -30.72
N THR A 135 2.01 0.00 -29.72
CA THR A 135 1.89 -0.59 -28.37
C THR A 135 0.54 -0.30 -27.75
N ARG A 136 -0.01 0.92 -27.91
CA ARG A 136 -1.39 1.22 -27.47
C ARG A 136 -2.42 0.34 -28.18
N GLY A 137 -2.28 0.16 -29.49
CA GLY A 137 -3.14 -0.71 -30.29
C GLY A 137 -3.09 -2.18 -29.88
N GLU A 138 -1.90 -2.71 -29.59
CA GLU A 138 -1.71 -4.09 -29.09
C GLU A 138 -2.33 -4.30 -27.70
N ASN A 139 -2.18 -3.31 -26.81
CA ASN A 139 -2.85 -3.33 -25.51
C ASN A 139 -4.38 -3.32 -25.65
N GLN A 140 -4.90 -2.48 -26.56
CA GLN A 140 -6.33 -2.43 -26.84
C GLN A 140 -6.84 -3.74 -27.47
N LEU A 141 -6.06 -4.37 -28.35
CA LEU A 141 -6.40 -5.68 -28.93
C LEU A 141 -6.52 -6.74 -27.85
N THR A 142 -5.54 -6.79 -26.95
CA THR A 142 -5.51 -7.72 -25.83
C THR A 142 -6.75 -7.53 -24.95
N LYS A 143 -7.07 -6.27 -24.62
CA LYS A 143 -8.27 -5.93 -23.85
C LYS A 143 -9.57 -6.37 -24.56
N THR A 144 -9.72 -6.06 -25.85
CA THR A 144 -10.93 -6.44 -26.61
C THR A 144 -11.06 -7.96 -26.78
N LEU A 145 -9.95 -8.67 -26.98
CA LEU A 145 -9.92 -10.14 -27.01
C LEU A 145 -10.34 -10.71 -25.66
N ASP A 146 -9.82 -10.16 -24.56
CA ASP A 146 -10.18 -10.57 -23.22
C ASP A 146 -11.65 -10.37 -22.90
N GLU A 147 -12.22 -9.23 -23.27
CA GLU A 147 -13.65 -8.95 -23.14
C GLU A 147 -14.49 -9.95 -23.95
N ARG A 148 -14.07 -10.26 -25.19
CA ARG A 148 -14.75 -11.24 -26.05
C ARG A 148 -14.67 -12.66 -25.50
N ILE A 149 -13.49 -13.10 -25.08
CA ILE A 149 -13.28 -14.42 -24.46
C ILE A 149 -14.15 -14.53 -23.21
N THR A 150 -14.11 -13.52 -22.36
CA THR A 150 -14.94 -13.49 -21.14
C THR A 150 -16.42 -13.61 -21.48
N LYS A 151 -16.92 -12.82 -22.45
CA LYS A 151 -18.31 -12.88 -22.89
C LYS A 151 -18.69 -14.26 -23.45
N LEU A 152 -17.82 -14.88 -24.25
CA LEU A 152 -18.06 -16.20 -24.82
C LEU A 152 -18.05 -17.30 -23.77
N VAL A 153 -17.10 -17.26 -22.84
CA VAL A 153 -17.03 -18.22 -21.72
C VAL A 153 -18.26 -18.08 -20.83
N THR A 154 -18.67 -16.86 -20.49
CA THR A 154 -19.89 -16.62 -19.72
C THR A 154 -21.13 -17.15 -20.45
N ALA A 155 -21.29 -16.83 -21.74
CA ALA A 155 -22.44 -17.30 -22.51
C ALA A 155 -22.48 -18.83 -22.66
N LEU A 156 -21.32 -19.48 -22.84
CA LEU A 156 -21.21 -20.93 -22.91
C LEU A 156 -21.58 -21.58 -21.56
N ILE A 157 -21.09 -21.02 -20.46
CA ILE A 157 -21.43 -21.50 -19.12
C ILE A 157 -22.94 -21.35 -18.86
N GLU A 158 -23.54 -20.24 -19.26
CA GLU A 158 -24.99 -20.01 -19.15
C GLU A 158 -25.79 -21.00 -20.00
N SER A 159 -25.42 -21.22 -21.27
CA SER A 159 -26.12 -22.15 -22.14
C SER A 159 -26.01 -23.60 -21.66
N GLU A 160 -24.85 -24.02 -21.16
CA GLU A 160 -24.68 -25.37 -20.61
C GLU A 160 -25.48 -25.56 -19.31
N ARG A 161 -25.60 -24.50 -18.49
CA ARG A 161 -26.48 -24.52 -17.31
C ARG A 161 -27.96 -24.63 -17.70
N GLU A 162 -28.40 -23.87 -18.69
CA GLU A 162 -29.78 -23.96 -19.21
C GLU A 162 -30.08 -25.34 -19.78
N ASN A 163 -29.16 -25.90 -20.57
CA ASN A 163 -29.28 -27.25 -21.12
C ASN A 163 -29.30 -28.34 -20.02
N ALA A 164 -28.47 -28.20 -18.99
CA ALA A 164 -28.45 -29.13 -17.86
C ALA A 164 -29.69 -29.00 -16.96
N ALA A 165 -30.30 -27.81 -16.89
CA ALA A 165 -31.54 -27.55 -16.16
C ALA A 165 -32.80 -27.97 -16.94
N PHE A 166 -32.70 -28.15 -18.27
CA PHE A 166 -33.83 -28.51 -19.11
C PHE A 166 -34.37 -29.91 -18.76
N GLY A 167 -35.55 -29.95 -18.13
CA GLY A 167 -36.23 -31.18 -17.72
C GLY A 167 -36.12 -31.54 -16.23
N LEU A 168 -35.45 -30.71 -15.42
CA LEU A 168 -35.42 -30.85 -13.96
C LEU A 168 -36.45 -29.91 -13.31
N ASP A 169 -37.14 -30.42 -12.29
CA ASP A 169 -38.10 -29.63 -11.50
C ASP A 169 -37.40 -28.49 -10.74
N GLU A 170 -38.06 -27.34 -10.63
CA GLU A 170 -37.51 -26.09 -10.08
C GLU A 170 -37.07 -26.27 -8.61
N SER A 171 -37.78 -27.12 -7.86
CA SER A 171 -37.43 -27.49 -6.48
C SER A 171 -36.21 -28.42 -6.37
N LEU A 172 -35.89 -29.16 -7.44
CA LEU A 172 -34.74 -30.05 -7.54
C LEU A 172 -33.47 -29.26 -7.90
N ILE A 173 -33.60 -28.25 -8.77
CA ILE A 173 -32.53 -27.30 -9.12
C ILE A 173 -32.09 -26.52 -7.87
N GLU A 174 -33.03 -26.09 -7.03
CA GLU A 174 -32.75 -25.41 -5.76
C GLU A 174 -32.01 -26.29 -4.75
N LYS A 175 -32.32 -27.60 -4.70
CA LYS A 175 -31.64 -28.58 -3.83
C LYS A 175 -30.27 -29.01 -4.35
N LEU A 176 -30.10 -29.14 -5.66
CA LEU A 176 -28.84 -29.57 -6.28
C LEU A 176 -27.74 -28.50 -6.21
N ASN A 177 -28.11 -27.22 -6.17
CA ASN A 177 -27.19 -26.10 -5.93
C ASN A 177 -26.48 -26.16 -4.56
N GLY A 178 -26.87 -27.05 -3.64
CA GLY A 178 -26.25 -27.21 -2.33
C GLY A 178 -25.20 -28.33 -2.19
N HIS A 179 -25.17 -29.36 -3.06
CA HIS A 179 -24.46 -30.63 -2.72
C HIS A 179 -23.84 -31.44 -3.89
N GLY A 180 -23.66 -30.88 -5.10
CA GLY A 180 -23.02 -31.61 -6.21
C GLY A 180 -21.49 -31.40 -6.32
N PRO A 181 -20.69 -32.41 -6.75
CA PRO A 181 -19.26 -32.27 -7.03
C PRO A 181 -19.04 -31.68 -8.45
N PRO A 182 -17.99 -30.87 -8.70
CA PRO A 182 -17.92 -30.13 -9.96
C PRO A 182 -17.00 -30.74 -11.03
N PRO A 183 -17.47 -30.87 -12.28
CA PRO A 183 -16.64 -31.09 -13.46
C PRO A 183 -16.51 -29.77 -14.24
N ASN A 184 -15.35 -29.08 -14.13
CA ASN A 184 -14.95 -27.91 -14.95
C ASN A 184 -15.99 -26.77 -15.17
N ALA A 185 -17.01 -26.66 -14.31
CA ALA A 185 -18.04 -25.61 -14.27
C ALA A 185 -17.89 -24.64 -13.08
N ASP A 186 -16.77 -24.71 -12.36
CA ASP A 186 -16.43 -23.95 -11.14
C ASP A 186 -15.83 -22.57 -11.38
N ALA A 187 -15.93 -22.02 -12.59
CA ALA A 187 -15.43 -20.67 -12.81
C ALA A 187 -16.26 -19.70 -11.96
N GLU A 188 -15.69 -19.19 -10.87
CA GLU A 188 -16.27 -18.12 -10.08
C GLU A 188 -16.54 -16.93 -11.01
N THR A 189 -17.82 -16.73 -11.36
CA THR A 189 -18.26 -15.75 -12.36
C THR A 189 -18.25 -14.33 -11.82
N ARG A 190 -18.25 -14.16 -10.50
CA ARG A 190 -18.10 -12.85 -9.86
C ARG A 190 -16.70 -12.30 -10.06
N THR A 191 -16.59 -10.99 -9.95
CA THR A 191 -15.35 -10.26 -10.18
C THR A 191 -14.53 -10.05 -8.90
N PHE A 192 -13.25 -9.74 -9.06
CA PHE A 192 -12.35 -9.41 -7.97
C PHE A 192 -12.84 -8.22 -7.14
N HIS A 193 -13.38 -7.17 -7.76
CA HIS A 193 -13.95 -6.04 -7.04
C HIS A 193 -15.23 -6.41 -6.30
N GLN A 194 -16.07 -7.29 -6.85
CA GLN A 194 -17.22 -7.83 -6.12
C GLN A 194 -16.77 -8.61 -4.87
N ALA A 195 -15.68 -9.36 -4.97
CA ALA A 195 -15.09 -10.07 -3.82
C ALA A 195 -14.57 -9.11 -2.74
N ILE A 196 -13.87 -8.04 -3.14
CA ILE A 196 -13.42 -7.01 -2.19
C ILE A 196 -14.60 -6.30 -1.53
N LYS A 197 -15.65 -5.95 -2.28
CA LYS A 197 -16.87 -5.34 -1.72
C LYS A 197 -17.55 -6.27 -0.72
N ALA A 198 -17.64 -7.57 -1.02
CA ALA A 198 -18.19 -8.56 -0.10
C ALA A 198 -17.34 -8.68 1.18
N TYR A 199 -16.01 -8.67 1.05
CA TYR A 199 -15.09 -8.62 2.19
C TYR A 199 -15.29 -7.35 3.04
N GLN A 200 -15.46 -6.19 2.40
CA GLN A 200 -15.76 -4.94 3.12
C GLN A 200 -17.06 -5.03 3.93
N GLN A 201 -18.10 -5.66 3.38
CA GLN A 201 -19.34 -5.88 4.12
C GLN A 201 -19.15 -6.86 5.28
N ASN A 202 -18.35 -7.91 5.09
CA ASN A 202 -17.97 -8.80 6.19
C ASN A 202 -17.25 -8.02 7.31
N ILE A 203 -16.24 -7.21 6.99
CA ILE A 203 -15.52 -6.40 7.99
C ILE A 203 -16.44 -5.40 8.70
N LYS A 204 -17.41 -4.80 8.00
CA LYS A 204 -18.42 -3.95 8.64
C LYS A 204 -19.30 -4.75 9.61
N LYS A 205 -19.66 -5.99 9.27
CA LYS A 205 -20.50 -6.84 10.11
C LYS A 205 -19.75 -7.40 11.33
N THR A 206 -18.56 -7.96 11.12
CA THR A 206 -17.83 -8.78 12.10
C THR A 206 -16.63 -8.08 12.73
N GLY A 207 -16.19 -6.93 12.19
CA GLY A 207 -15.04 -6.21 12.70
C GLY A 207 -15.23 -5.72 14.13
N LYS A 208 -14.14 -5.73 14.92
CA LYS A 208 -14.12 -5.22 16.30
C LYS A 208 -14.71 -3.81 16.37
N ARG A 209 -15.57 -3.59 17.37
CA ARG A 209 -16.22 -2.31 17.65
C ARG A 209 -15.78 -1.78 19.01
N TYR A 210 -15.83 -0.46 19.15
CA TYR A 210 -15.81 0.20 20.45
C TYR A 210 -17.16 0.05 21.13
N GLU A 211 -17.24 0.37 22.43
CA GLU A 211 -18.47 0.30 23.22
C GLU A 211 -19.60 1.14 22.64
N ASN A 212 -19.28 2.27 22.02
CA ASN A 212 -20.25 3.13 21.31
C ASN A 212 -20.75 2.54 19.98
N GLY A 213 -20.49 1.27 19.71
CA GLY A 213 -20.86 0.56 18.49
C GLY A 213 -20.08 0.95 17.24
N LYS A 214 -19.21 1.96 17.26
CA LYS A 214 -18.40 2.35 16.08
C LYS A 214 -17.30 1.33 15.83
N LEU A 215 -16.99 1.09 14.54
CA LEU A 215 -15.86 0.23 14.17
C LEU A 215 -14.54 0.76 14.75
N ALA A 216 -13.74 -0.17 15.29
CA ALA A 216 -12.40 0.11 15.76
C ALA A 216 -11.48 0.56 14.61
N ARG A 217 -10.35 1.20 14.95
CA ARG A 217 -9.40 1.74 13.96
C ARG A 217 -8.86 0.67 13.00
N SER A 218 -8.59 -0.54 13.48
CA SER A 218 -8.04 -1.62 12.65
C SER A 218 -9.01 -2.03 11.52
N PRO A 219 -10.27 -2.44 11.78
CA PRO A 219 -11.27 -2.66 10.74
C PRO A 219 -11.45 -1.48 9.77
N LYS A 220 -11.49 -0.24 10.29
CA LYS A 220 -11.58 0.97 9.44
C LYS A 220 -10.40 1.10 8.47
N ASN A 221 -9.19 0.78 8.92
CA ASN A 221 -8.01 0.78 8.05
C ASN A 221 -8.12 -0.27 6.95
N TYR A 222 -8.62 -1.47 7.24
CA TYR A 222 -8.87 -2.50 6.22
C TYR A 222 -9.93 -2.08 5.21
N LEU A 223 -11.00 -1.39 5.63
CA LEU A 223 -11.98 -0.80 4.71
C LEU A 223 -11.35 0.27 3.79
N ARG A 224 -10.45 1.10 4.34
CA ARG A 224 -9.72 2.09 3.56
C ARG A 224 -8.74 1.43 2.57
N TRP A 225 -7.93 0.47 3.04
CA TRP A 225 -6.92 -0.18 2.19
C TRP A 225 -7.55 -1.04 1.10
N SER A 226 -8.62 -1.78 1.40
CA SER A 226 -9.37 -2.52 0.38
C SER A 226 -9.91 -1.63 -0.73
N ARG A 227 -10.40 -0.42 -0.42
CA ARG A 227 -10.80 0.56 -1.43
C ARG A 227 -9.61 1.00 -2.30
N LEU A 228 -8.48 1.33 -1.67
CA LEU A 228 -7.26 1.71 -2.39
C LEU A 228 -6.71 0.56 -3.27
N ILE A 229 -6.98 -0.69 -2.90
CA ILE A 229 -6.64 -1.87 -3.72
C ILE A 229 -7.53 -1.92 -4.96
N MET A 230 -8.84 -1.72 -4.81
CA MET A 230 -9.75 -1.64 -5.97
C MET A 230 -9.41 -0.47 -6.90
N GLU A 231 -9.01 0.68 -6.36
CA GLU A 231 -8.62 1.85 -7.17
C GLU A 231 -7.31 1.62 -7.94
N ALA A 232 -6.43 0.73 -7.46
CA ALA A 232 -5.11 0.49 -8.03
C ALA A 232 -5.06 -0.65 -9.06
N HIS A 233 -6.10 -1.48 -9.11
CA HIS A 233 -6.14 -2.68 -9.95
C HIS A 233 -7.45 -2.76 -10.72
N ASP A 234 -7.37 -3.08 -12.01
CA ASP A 234 -8.55 -3.30 -12.83
C ASP A 234 -9.43 -4.41 -12.26
N ASP A 235 -10.72 -4.35 -12.56
CA ASP A 235 -11.63 -5.43 -12.22
C ASP A 235 -11.50 -6.58 -13.22
N PHE A 236 -11.55 -7.82 -12.71
CA PHE A 236 -11.43 -9.02 -13.54
C PHE A 236 -12.21 -10.18 -12.92
N PRO A 237 -12.63 -11.18 -13.71
CA PRO A 237 -13.31 -12.36 -13.19
C PRO A 237 -12.43 -13.13 -12.18
N MET A 238 -13.01 -13.58 -11.08
CA MET A 238 -12.26 -14.25 -9.99
C MET A 238 -11.54 -15.52 -10.44
N TRP A 239 -12.06 -16.24 -11.43
CA TRP A 239 -11.36 -17.41 -11.98
C TRP A 239 -10.00 -17.08 -12.61
N ARG A 240 -9.75 -15.82 -13.00
CA ARG A 240 -8.43 -15.33 -13.44
C ARG A 240 -7.47 -15.04 -12.29
N LEU A 241 -7.91 -15.08 -11.04
CA LEU A 241 -7.04 -14.96 -9.86
C LEU A 241 -6.30 -16.27 -9.63
N ASP A 242 -5.46 -16.65 -10.58
CA ASP A 242 -4.55 -17.77 -10.46
C ASP A 242 -3.29 -17.37 -9.67
N ARG A 243 -2.30 -18.27 -9.65
CA ARG A 243 -1.04 -18.02 -8.94
C ARG A 243 -0.30 -16.81 -9.48
N ASP A 244 -0.22 -16.67 -10.80
CA ASP A 244 0.59 -15.66 -11.46
C ASP A 244 -0.07 -14.29 -11.33
N LYS A 245 -1.40 -14.23 -11.49
CA LYS A 245 -2.16 -13.00 -11.25
C LYS A 245 -2.07 -12.57 -9.79
N LEU A 246 -2.14 -13.50 -8.83
CA LEU A 246 -1.95 -13.17 -7.43
C LEU A 246 -0.54 -12.66 -7.13
N ASP A 247 0.50 -13.25 -7.73
CA ASP A 247 1.88 -12.76 -7.58
C ASP A 247 2.07 -11.37 -8.21
N GLU A 248 1.40 -11.07 -9.33
CA GLU A 248 1.36 -9.75 -9.96
C GLU A 248 0.78 -8.69 -9.01
N LEU A 249 -0.38 -8.96 -8.38
CA LEU A 249 -0.99 -8.05 -7.41
C LEU A 249 -0.08 -7.81 -6.20
N LEU A 250 0.56 -8.85 -5.71
CA LEU A 250 1.53 -8.75 -4.61
C LEU A 250 2.80 -8.00 -5.05
N ALA A 251 3.30 -8.25 -6.26
CA ALA A 251 4.47 -7.59 -6.85
C ALA A 251 4.27 -6.09 -6.96
N TYR A 252 3.08 -5.64 -7.35
CA TYR A 252 2.73 -4.22 -7.40
C TYR A 252 3.04 -3.52 -6.07
N TYR A 253 2.49 -4.01 -4.96
CA TYR A 253 2.76 -3.40 -3.64
C TYR A 253 4.14 -3.72 -3.08
N ARG A 254 4.75 -4.88 -3.42
CA ARG A 254 6.14 -5.16 -3.08
C ARG A 254 7.09 -4.13 -3.69
N ASN A 255 6.84 -3.73 -4.92
CA ASN A 255 7.60 -2.71 -5.66
C ASN A 255 7.24 -1.28 -5.28
N ARG A 256 6.31 -1.09 -4.33
CA ARG A 256 5.95 0.20 -3.73
C ARG A 256 5.61 1.26 -4.78
N PRO A 257 4.38 1.20 -5.32
CA PRO A 257 3.96 2.10 -6.40
C PRO A 257 4.18 3.57 -6.02
N VAL A 258 4.41 4.39 -7.04
CA VAL A 258 4.54 5.84 -6.88
C VAL A 258 3.19 6.40 -6.47
N SER A 259 3.15 7.11 -5.34
CA SER A 259 1.94 7.78 -4.88
C SER A 259 1.62 8.96 -5.80
N PRO A 260 0.41 9.03 -6.39
CA PRO A 260 0.02 10.16 -7.25
C PRO A 260 0.10 11.51 -6.54
N LYS A 261 -0.11 11.52 -5.22
CA LYS A 261 -0.10 12.75 -4.40
C LYS A 261 1.30 13.31 -4.15
N THR A 262 2.31 12.46 -4.09
CA THR A 262 3.67 12.87 -3.67
C THR A 262 4.71 12.71 -4.76
N GLY A 263 4.40 12.00 -5.85
CA GLY A 263 5.36 11.61 -6.89
C GLY A 263 6.46 10.67 -6.38
N LYS A 264 6.34 10.15 -5.16
CA LYS A 264 7.34 9.28 -4.52
C LYS A 264 6.76 7.88 -4.26
N PRO A 265 7.59 6.83 -4.23
CA PRO A 265 7.17 5.50 -3.79
C PRO A 265 6.48 5.57 -2.42
N ILE A 266 5.34 4.88 -2.27
CA ILE A 266 4.65 4.77 -0.97
C ILE A 266 5.60 4.24 0.11
N GLY A 267 5.34 4.54 1.39
CA GLY A 267 6.20 4.09 2.49
C GLY A 267 6.25 2.56 2.64
N TYR A 268 7.33 2.02 3.23
CA TYR A 268 7.46 0.58 3.50
C TYR A 268 6.27 0.03 4.31
N ASP A 269 5.92 0.68 5.42
CA ASP A 269 4.82 0.23 6.28
C ASP A 269 3.47 0.36 5.57
N ASP A 270 3.27 1.41 4.76
CA ASP A 270 2.05 1.59 3.98
C ASP A 270 1.88 0.52 2.88
N ALA A 271 2.97 0.08 2.25
CA ALA A 271 2.97 -1.07 1.34
C ALA A 271 2.70 -2.38 2.08
N LYS A 272 3.35 -2.58 3.24
CA LYS A 272 3.14 -3.77 4.09
C LYS A 272 1.67 -3.89 4.50
N HIS A 273 1.05 -2.81 4.94
CA HIS A 273 -0.35 -2.81 5.34
C HIS A 273 -1.31 -3.15 4.21
N LYS A 274 -1.05 -2.66 2.98
CA LYS A 274 -1.84 -3.05 1.80
C LYS A 274 -1.63 -4.53 1.44
N LEU A 275 -0.40 -5.04 1.54
CA LEU A 275 -0.12 -6.47 1.34
C LEU A 275 -0.82 -7.36 2.40
N ASP A 276 -0.80 -6.96 3.68
CA ASP A 276 -1.51 -7.67 4.74
C ASP A 276 -3.03 -7.66 4.48
N CYS A 277 -3.58 -6.51 4.05
CA CYS A 277 -5.00 -6.38 3.70
C CYS A 277 -5.37 -7.23 2.49
N LEU A 278 -4.60 -7.19 1.40
CA LEU A 278 -4.81 -8.01 0.21
C LEU A 278 -4.78 -9.50 0.56
N TRP A 279 -3.81 -9.91 1.38
CA TRP A 279 -3.71 -11.29 1.83
C TRP A 279 -4.90 -11.72 2.70
N SER A 280 -5.39 -10.82 3.57
CA SER A 280 -6.59 -11.10 4.36
C SER A 280 -7.85 -11.23 3.49
N ILE A 281 -7.97 -10.44 2.42
CA ILE A 281 -9.05 -10.57 1.43
C ILE A 281 -8.97 -11.95 0.77
N VAL A 282 -7.80 -12.30 0.24
CA VAL A 282 -7.57 -13.58 -0.44
C VAL A 282 -7.88 -14.79 0.44
N ASN A 283 -7.42 -14.78 1.70
CA ASN A 283 -7.74 -15.86 2.64
C ASN A 283 -9.23 -15.92 2.94
N TRP A 284 -9.87 -14.76 3.19
CA TRP A 284 -11.31 -14.73 3.45
C TRP A 284 -12.14 -15.25 2.26
N ILE A 285 -11.76 -14.93 1.02
CA ILE A 285 -12.41 -15.48 -0.18
C ILE A 285 -12.23 -17.00 -0.19
N SER A 286 -11.00 -17.49 -0.02
CA SER A 286 -10.69 -18.92 -0.04
C SER A 286 -11.36 -19.72 1.08
N ASP A 287 -11.53 -19.13 2.25
CA ASP A 287 -12.12 -19.79 3.43
C ASP A 287 -13.65 -19.67 3.44
N SER A 288 -14.23 -18.85 2.55
CA SER A 288 -15.67 -18.61 2.51
C SER A 288 -16.36 -19.55 1.53
N GLU A 289 -17.29 -20.37 2.03
CA GLU A 289 -18.19 -21.22 1.23
C GLU A 289 -19.00 -20.44 0.18
N ARG A 290 -19.10 -19.12 0.34
CA ARG A 290 -19.81 -18.25 -0.61
C ARG A 290 -19.06 -18.05 -1.91
N TRP A 291 -17.78 -18.41 -1.99
CA TRP A 291 -16.92 -18.20 -3.15
C TRP A 291 -16.43 -19.55 -3.65
N ASN A 292 -16.67 -19.83 -4.93
CA ASN A 292 -16.17 -21.04 -5.58
C ASN A 292 -14.75 -20.82 -6.08
N TRP A 293 -13.86 -20.43 -5.18
CA TRP A 293 -12.47 -20.14 -5.47
C TRP A 293 -11.59 -20.56 -4.31
N SER A 294 -10.51 -21.27 -4.62
CA SER A 294 -9.51 -21.68 -3.64
C SER A 294 -8.18 -20.99 -3.91
N ARG A 295 -7.52 -20.55 -2.84
CA ARG A 295 -6.21 -19.90 -2.96
C ARG A 295 -5.20 -20.84 -3.63
N PRO A 296 -4.48 -20.38 -4.68
CA PRO A 296 -3.43 -21.16 -5.31
C PRO A 296 -2.38 -21.62 -4.28
N LYS A 297 -1.91 -22.87 -4.44
CA LYS A 297 -0.88 -23.45 -3.57
C LYS A 297 0.49 -22.83 -3.86
N GLY A 298 1.31 -22.71 -2.83
CA GLY A 298 2.70 -22.24 -2.94
C GLY A 298 3.06 -21.15 -1.95
N LYS A 299 4.34 -20.77 -1.97
CA LYS A 299 4.86 -19.68 -1.14
C LYS A 299 4.79 -18.37 -1.93
N PHE A 300 4.15 -17.38 -1.33
CA PHE A 300 4.10 -16.01 -1.85
C PHE A 300 5.00 -15.10 -1.03
N ASP A 301 5.79 -14.28 -1.70
CA ASP A 301 6.54 -13.22 -1.03
C ASP A 301 5.63 -11.99 -0.84
N ARG A 302 5.56 -11.52 0.41
CA ARG A 302 4.70 -10.42 0.83
C ARG A 302 5.50 -9.32 1.53
N LYS A 303 6.84 -9.32 1.35
CA LYS A 303 7.72 -8.34 1.97
C LYS A 303 7.96 -7.19 1.01
N PRO A 304 7.61 -5.94 1.37
CA PRO A 304 7.93 -4.80 0.52
C PRO A 304 9.44 -4.65 0.31
N ASN A 305 9.83 -4.16 -0.87
CA ASN A 305 11.20 -3.84 -1.18
C ASN A 305 11.66 -2.62 -0.37
N ARG A 306 12.83 -2.74 0.26
CA ARG A 306 13.45 -1.62 1.00
C ARG A 306 14.26 -0.75 0.06
N THR A 307 13.90 0.52 -0.03
CA THR A 307 14.65 1.52 -0.80
C THR A 307 15.90 1.96 -0.06
N ALA A 308 16.84 2.60 -0.78
CA ALA A 308 18.01 3.23 -0.17
C ALA A 308 17.62 4.24 0.92
N SER A 309 16.52 4.98 0.73
CA SER A 309 16.00 5.92 1.72
C SER A 309 15.61 5.23 3.04
N ASP A 310 15.00 4.05 2.99
CA ASP A 310 14.64 3.30 4.21
C ASP A 310 15.89 2.75 4.90
N ARG A 311 16.88 2.30 4.13
CA ARG A 311 18.16 1.84 4.69
C ARG A 311 18.86 2.98 5.43
N ARG A 312 18.92 4.19 4.83
CA ARG A 312 19.43 5.40 5.51
C ARG A 312 18.61 5.77 6.74
N LYS A 313 17.28 5.72 6.68
CA LYS A 313 16.41 5.96 7.85
C LYS A 313 16.64 4.93 8.97
N ASN A 314 16.94 3.68 8.64
CA ASN A 314 17.23 2.64 9.62
C ASN A 314 18.65 2.77 10.20
N ALA A 315 19.64 3.14 9.38
CA ALA A 315 20.99 3.44 9.85
C ALA A 315 20.98 4.65 10.80
N THR A 316 20.27 5.72 10.44
CA THR A 316 20.06 6.90 11.30
C THR A 316 19.06 6.67 12.45
N ARG A 317 18.44 5.49 12.55
CA ARG A 317 17.64 5.07 13.72
C ARG A 317 18.50 4.46 14.82
N ARG A 318 19.67 3.88 14.46
CA ARG A 318 20.64 3.32 15.41
C ARG A 318 21.32 4.41 16.23
N VAL A 319 21.51 5.59 15.63
CA VAL A 319 21.76 6.83 16.37
C VAL A 319 20.39 7.33 16.79
N SER A 320 19.99 7.16 18.05
CA SER A 320 18.64 7.53 18.51
C SER A 320 18.30 8.96 18.05
N LYS A 321 17.32 9.10 17.15
CA LYS A 321 16.73 10.42 16.87
C LYS A 321 16.40 11.06 18.21
N GLY A 322 17.03 12.20 18.49
CA GLY A 322 17.11 12.82 19.80
C GLY A 322 15.80 12.75 20.57
N THR A 323 15.90 12.36 21.83
CA THR A 323 14.90 12.68 22.84
C THR A 323 15.23 14.05 23.43
N TYR A 324 14.29 14.68 24.13
CA TYR A 324 14.63 15.86 24.92
C TYR A 324 15.59 15.46 26.04
N THR A 325 16.57 16.32 26.34
CA THR A 325 17.40 16.19 27.55
C THR A 325 16.66 16.81 28.75
N PRO A 326 17.03 16.47 29.99
CA PRO A 326 16.49 17.11 31.19
C PRO A 326 16.56 18.65 31.16
N GLU A 327 17.63 19.23 30.61
CA GLU A 327 17.79 20.68 30.46
C GLU A 327 16.82 21.26 29.43
N GLN A 328 16.60 20.55 28.33
CA GLN A 328 15.60 20.96 27.34
C GLN A 328 14.18 20.84 27.89
N LEU A 329 13.90 19.84 28.72
CA LEU A 329 12.63 19.73 29.43
C LEU A 329 12.44 20.90 30.40
N ALA A 330 13.48 21.29 31.13
CA ALA A 330 13.47 22.46 32.01
C ALA A 330 13.15 23.75 31.25
N ILE A 331 13.65 23.92 30.03
CA ILE A 331 13.29 25.04 29.15
C ILE A 331 11.82 24.99 28.74
N ILE A 332 11.23 23.81 28.54
CA ILE A 332 9.82 23.68 28.13
C ILE A 332 8.87 24.08 29.25
N VAL A 333 9.16 23.68 30.49
CA VAL A 333 8.24 23.79 31.64
C VAL A 333 7.68 25.21 31.87
N PRO A 334 8.47 26.29 31.86
CA PRO A 334 7.96 27.65 32.04
C PRO A 334 6.95 28.12 30.97
N HIS A 335 6.89 27.42 29.83
CA HIS A 335 5.95 27.73 28.75
C HIS A 335 4.67 26.88 28.78
N LEU A 336 4.49 26.08 29.84
CA LEU A 336 3.32 25.25 30.08
C LEU A 336 2.45 25.84 31.19
N ASP A 337 1.14 25.66 31.04
CA ASP A 337 0.19 25.80 32.15
C ASP A 337 0.30 24.60 33.11
N THR A 338 -0.31 24.68 34.30
CA THR A 338 -0.23 23.61 35.31
C THR A 338 -0.70 22.26 34.78
N LEU A 339 -1.77 22.23 33.97
CA LEU A 339 -2.23 21.00 33.32
C LEU A 339 -1.17 20.44 32.34
N GLY A 340 -0.58 21.30 31.51
CA GLY A 340 0.49 20.93 30.61
C GLY A 340 1.74 20.41 31.32
N LYS A 341 2.11 21.03 32.44
CA LYS A 341 3.22 20.58 33.30
C LYS A 341 2.94 19.19 33.87
N ALA A 342 1.75 18.96 34.40
CA ALA A 342 1.33 17.65 34.91
C ALA A 342 1.38 16.56 33.82
N MET A 343 0.89 16.87 32.60
CA MET A 343 0.96 15.95 31.46
C MET A 343 2.41 15.66 31.05
N LEU A 344 3.28 16.67 31.02
CA LEU A 344 4.69 16.49 30.70
C LEU A 344 5.40 15.64 31.77
N ALA A 345 5.17 15.95 33.05
CA ALA A 345 5.74 15.24 34.20
C ALA A 345 5.41 13.75 34.15
N ILE A 346 4.13 13.38 34.01
CA ILE A 346 3.70 11.98 33.88
C ILE A 346 4.25 11.33 32.60
N GLY A 347 4.26 12.05 31.48
CA GLY A 347 4.82 11.53 30.24
C GLY A 347 6.29 11.13 30.39
N VAL A 348 7.08 11.92 31.13
CA VAL A 348 8.50 11.68 31.40
C VAL A 348 8.69 10.59 32.46
N ASN A 349 8.05 10.73 33.63
CA ASN A 349 8.21 9.84 34.79
C ASN A 349 7.66 8.42 34.52
N CYS A 350 6.58 8.29 33.76
CA CYS A 350 5.94 6.98 33.51
C CYS A 350 6.19 6.47 32.08
N GLY A 351 6.98 7.16 31.27
CA GLY A 351 7.22 6.79 29.88
C GLY A 351 5.93 6.66 29.05
N MET A 352 4.89 7.45 29.33
CA MET A 352 3.58 7.28 28.67
C MET A 352 3.52 7.96 27.29
N GLN A 353 2.83 7.33 26.32
CA GLN A 353 2.40 7.99 25.08
C GLN A 353 1.10 8.75 25.32
N ALA A 354 0.76 9.63 24.39
CA ALA A 354 -0.51 10.38 24.41
C ALA A 354 -1.75 9.50 24.62
N SER A 355 -1.71 8.24 24.17
CA SER A 355 -2.80 7.29 24.35
C SER A 355 -2.91 6.76 25.77
N GLU A 356 -1.81 6.35 26.40
CA GLU A 356 -1.85 5.89 27.80
C GLU A 356 -2.15 7.06 28.72
N LEU A 357 -1.47 8.19 28.49
CA LEU A 357 -1.69 9.42 29.23
C LEU A 357 -3.16 9.81 29.14
N GLY A 358 -3.72 10.00 27.96
CA GLY A 358 -5.09 10.49 27.79
C GLY A 358 -6.22 9.58 28.31
N ARG A 359 -5.90 8.38 28.82
CA ARG A 359 -6.83 7.46 29.47
C ARG A 359 -6.60 7.31 30.97
N LEU A 360 -5.60 8.00 31.53
CA LEU A 360 -5.29 7.90 32.94
C LEU A 360 -6.46 8.45 33.77
N GLU A 361 -6.94 7.63 34.68
CA GLU A 361 -8.04 7.91 35.60
C GLU A 361 -7.52 8.20 37.01
N ILE A 362 -8.38 8.79 37.85
CA ILE A 362 -8.07 9.06 39.27
C ILE A 362 -7.67 7.77 40.01
N ASN A 363 -8.37 6.67 39.73
CA ASN A 363 -8.14 5.36 40.37
C ASN A 363 -6.79 4.71 40.01
N ASN A 364 -6.09 5.19 38.97
CA ASN A 364 -4.77 4.67 38.59
C ASN A 364 -3.65 5.24 39.47
N TYR A 365 -3.95 6.29 40.24
CA TYR A 365 -3.03 6.88 41.20
C TYR A 365 -3.29 6.30 42.60
N LEU A 366 -2.24 5.76 43.20
CA LEU A 366 -2.30 5.10 44.50
C LEU A 366 -1.23 5.66 45.44
N THR A 367 -1.59 5.91 46.70
CA THR A 367 -0.65 6.34 47.75
C THR A 367 -0.06 5.16 48.54
N VAL A 368 -0.55 3.95 48.27
CA VAL A 368 -0.09 2.69 48.86
C VAL A 368 -0.08 1.67 47.73
N HIS A 369 1.04 0.97 47.55
CA HIS A 369 1.17 -0.06 46.54
C HIS A 369 0.24 -1.24 46.87
N PRO A 370 -0.58 -1.74 45.92
CA PRO A 370 -1.62 -2.73 46.22
C PRO A 370 -1.07 -4.12 46.56
N GLU A 371 0.15 -4.45 46.11
CA GLU A 371 0.77 -5.77 46.33
C GLU A 371 1.82 -5.77 47.45
N THR A 372 2.55 -4.66 47.62
CA THR A 372 3.67 -4.56 48.57
C THR A 372 3.34 -3.73 49.81
N GLU A 373 2.16 -3.10 49.84
CA GLU A 373 1.71 -2.18 50.89
C GLU A 373 2.63 -0.97 51.13
N GLU A 374 3.57 -0.72 50.22
CA GLU A 374 4.53 0.36 50.35
C GLU A 374 3.83 1.72 50.19
N GLN A 375 4.00 2.59 51.18
CA GLN A 375 3.52 3.97 51.15
C GLN A 375 4.40 4.82 50.23
N ASN A 376 3.89 5.13 49.05
CA ASN A 376 4.53 6.01 48.08
C ASN A 376 3.51 6.48 47.04
N ASP A 377 3.91 7.43 46.19
CA ASP A 377 3.06 7.92 45.12
C ASP A 377 3.26 7.08 43.85
N TRP A 378 2.24 6.31 43.46
CA TRP A 378 2.31 5.35 42.36
C TRP A 378 1.32 5.69 41.25
N ILE A 379 1.71 5.36 40.03
CA ILE A 379 0.78 5.15 38.92
C ILE A 379 0.85 3.68 38.53
N ILE A 380 -0.30 3.01 38.51
CA ILE A 380 -0.41 1.60 38.13
C ILE A 380 -1.53 1.46 37.10
N ILE A 381 -1.20 0.88 35.94
CA ILE A 381 -2.17 0.63 34.86
C ILE A 381 -1.91 -0.68 34.14
N ASP A 382 -2.98 -1.30 33.65
CA ASP A 382 -2.92 -2.28 32.58
C ASP A 382 -3.03 -1.57 31.22
N ARG A 383 -2.01 -1.74 30.39
CA ARG A 383 -1.98 -1.09 29.08
C ARG A 383 -3.01 -1.69 28.13
N GLU A 384 -4.12 -0.99 27.88
CA GLU A 384 -5.25 -1.46 27.05
C GLU A 384 -4.87 -2.17 25.73
N LYS A 385 -3.81 -1.69 25.04
CA LYS A 385 -3.42 -2.24 23.73
C LYS A 385 -2.87 -3.67 23.85
N THR A 386 -2.12 -3.95 24.90
CA THR A 386 -1.37 -5.20 25.05
C THR A 386 -1.79 -6.00 26.28
N GLY A 387 -2.54 -5.41 27.20
CA GLY A 387 -2.81 -5.98 28.53
C GLY A 387 -1.55 -6.11 29.38
N GLU A 388 -0.51 -5.34 29.07
CA GLU A 388 0.73 -5.37 29.83
C GLU A 388 0.59 -4.47 31.04
N TYR A 389 0.81 -5.06 32.21
CA TYR A 389 0.90 -4.37 33.48
C TYR A 389 2.09 -3.41 33.50
N GLY A 390 1.92 -2.26 34.14
CA GLY A 390 2.99 -1.33 34.42
C GLY A 390 2.72 -0.54 35.69
N GLU A 391 3.76 -0.38 36.49
CA GLU A 391 3.77 0.42 37.71
C GLU A 391 4.97 1.36 37.69
N TRP A 392 4.77 2.57 38.19
CA TRP A 392 5.80 3.60 38.27
C TRP A 392 5.65 4.36 39.58
N ILE A 393 6.73 4.41 40.36
CA ILE A 393 6.86 5.37 41.46
C ILE A 393 7.04 6.78 40.88
N LEU A 394 6.41 7.77 41.50
CA LEU A 394 6.48 9.16 41.07
C LEU A 394 7.55 9.93 41.87
N TRP A 395 8.25 10.83 41.18
CA TRP A 395 9.04 11.86 41.86
C TRP A 395 8.10 12.81 42.62
N PRO A 396 8.52 13.41 43.74
CA PRO A 396 7.67 14.28 44.57
C PRO A 396 7.00 15.41 43.78
N GLU A 397 7.74 16.06 42.88
CA GLU A 397 7.22 17.16 42.06
C GLU A 397 6.16 16.69 41.06
N THR A 398 6.33 15.46 40.54
CA THR A 398 5.35 14.83 39.65
C THR A 398 4.09 14.44 40.43
N ALA A 399 4.25 13.88 41.63
CA ALA A 399 3.14 13.50 42.51
C ALA A 399 2.27 14.71 42.89
N GLY A 400 2.87 15.85 43.24
CA GLY A 400 2.14 17.09 43.54
C GLY A 400 1.24 17.54 42.37
N LEU A 401 1.77 17.55 41.15
CA LEU A 401 1.02 17.91 39.94
C LEU A 401 -0.09 16.91 39.60
N VAL A 402 0.10 15.62 39.87
CA VAL A 402 -0.93 14.58 39.70
C VAL A 402 -2.05 14.78 40.70
N ARG A 403 -1.74 15.00 41.98
CA ARG A 403 -2.75 15.29 43.02
C ARG A 403 -3.56 16.54 42.69
N TRP A 404 -2.92 17.61 42.22
CA TRP A 404 -3.61 18.78 41.69
C TRP A 404 -4.56 18.41 40.53
N SER A 405 -4.09 17.58 39.59
CA SER A 405 -4.89 17.14 38.44
C SER A 405 -6.09 16.28 38.87
N ILE A 406 -5.94 15.43 39.89
CA ILE A 406 -7.02 14.66 40.51
C ILE A 406 -8.06 15.60 41.12
N ASN A 407 -7.62 16.60 41.91
CA ASN A 407 -8.55 17.57 42.51
C ASN A 407 -9.29 18.39 41.44
N ARG A 408 -8.60 18.74 40.35
CA ARG A 408 -9.22 19.39 39.19
C ARG A 408 -10.26 18.48 38.53
N ALA A 409 -9.94 17.21 38.26
CA ALA A 409 -10.86 16.24 37.66
C ALA A 409 -12.12 16.03 38.52
N LYS A 410 -11.95 15.89 39.85
CA LYS A 410 -13.06 15.81 40.82
C LYS A 410 -13.96 17.04 40.78
N ARG A 411 -13.39 18.26 40.75
CA ARG A 411 -14.17 19.51 40.65
C ARG A 411 -14.98 19.60 39.36
N ILE A 412 -14.43 19.09 38.26
CA ILE A 412 -15.10 19.04 36.96
C ILE A 412 -16.16 17.92 36.89
N GLY A 413 -16.07 16.92 37.79
CA GLY A 413 -16.98 15.78 37.83
C GLY A 413 -16.63 14.68 36.84
N THR A 414 -15.33 14.37 36.68
CA THR A 414 -14.85 13.30 35.80
C THR A 414 -13.78 12.45 36.47
N GLU A 415 -13.70 11.17 36.07
CA GLU A 415 -12.62 10.26 36.48
C GLU A 415 -11.35 10.42 35.65
N ILE A 416 -11.42 11.02 34.45
CA ILE A 416 -10.27 11.18 33.55
C ILE A 416 -9.45 12.40 33.95
N LEU A 417 -8.14 12.24 34.15
CA LEU A 417 -7.27 13.33 34.60
C LEU A 417 -7.10 14.45 33.55
N TRP A 418 -7.03 14.07 32.27
CA TRP A 418 -6.68 15.00 31.19
C TRP A 418 -7.91 15.42 30.38
N VAL A 419 -8.67 16.32 30.96
CA VAL A 419 -9.84 16.95 30.35
C VAL A 419 -9.66 18.46 30.21
N THR A 420 -10.34 19.08 29.25
CA THR A 420 -10.47 20.55 29.19
C THR A 420 -11.26 21.08 30.39
N GLU A 421 -11.36 22.40 30.55
CA GLU A 421 -12.19 23.01 31.61
C GLU A 421 -13.65 22.53 31.54
N ASP A 422 -14.19 22.34 30.34
CA ASP A 422 -15.55 21.80 30.14
C ASP A 422 -15.68 20.28 30.33
N GLY A 423 -14.69 19.60 30.95
CA GLY A 423 -14.73 18.15 31.19
C GLY A 423 -14.54 17.27 29.96
N VAL A 424 -14.06 17.84 28.86
CA VAL A 424 -13.93 17.12 27.60
C VAL A 424 -12.54 16.46 27.49
N PRO A 425 -12.44 15.13 27.31
CA PRO A 425 -11.16 14.44 27.20
C PRO A 425 -10.25 14.98 26.09
N LEU A 426 -8.95 15.09 26.41
CA LEU A 426 -7.91 15.44 25.45
C LEU A 426 -7.60 14.29 24.49
N TYR A 427 -7.80 13.04 24.93
CA TYR A 427 -7.74 11.85 24.09
C TYR A 427 -9.13 11.27 23.91
N ARG A 428 -9.53 10.99 22.66
CA ARG A 428 -10.88 10.51 22.35
C ARG A 428 -10.85 9.31 21.43
N GLU A 429 -11.10 8.12 21.99
CA GLU A 429 -11.04 6.85 21.25
C GLU A 429 -11.95 6.83 20.01
N SER A 430 -13.08 7.53 20.08
CA SER A 430 -14.06 7.59 18.99
C SER A 430 -13.64 8.43 17.78
N TRP A 431 -12.57 9.24 17.91
CA TRP A 431 -12.07 10.10 16.84
C TRP A 431 -11.20 9.34 15.84
N GLU A 432 -11.07 9.87 14.61
CA GLU A 432 -10.18 9.27 13.60
C GLU A 432 -8.71 9.33 14.05
N ASN A 433 -8.35 10.42 14.71
CA ASN A 433 -7.04 10.65 15.32
C ASN A 433 -7.24 11.00 16.81
N PRO A 434 -7.36 9.98 17.69
CA PRO A 434 -7.66 10.16 19.11
C PRO A 434 -6.74 11.12 19.86
N GLU A 435 -5.45 11.13 19.51
CA GLU A 435 -4.41 11.96 20.14
C GLU A 435 -4.32 13.40 19.59
N THR A 436 -5.23 13.82 18.69
CA THR A 436 -5.07 15.09 17.95
C THR A 436 -4.93 16.31 18.84
N ARG A 437 -5.68 16.42 19.94
CA ARG A 437 -5.60 17.59 20.83
C ARG A 437 -4.23 17.68 21.51
N ILE A 438 -3.74 16.56 22.06
CA ILE A 438 -2.40 16.47 22.66
C ILE A 438 -1.33 16.78 21.61
N ALA A 439 -1.45 16.23 20.41
CA ALA A 439 -0.50 16.49 19.33
C ALA A 439 -0.50 17.97 18.89
N LYS A 440 -1.68 18.61 18.85
CA LYS A 440 -1.80 20.04 18.51
C LYS A 440 -1.18 20.92 19.60
N TRP A 441 -1.58 20.71 20.85
CA TRP A 441 -1.03 21.40 22.02
C TRP A 441 0.50 21.32 22.07
N TRP A 442 1.06 20.16 21.76
CA TRP A 442 2.50 19.97 21.77
C TRP A 442 3.22 20.63 20.58
N GLN A 443 2.79 20.34 19.35
CA GLN A 443 3.60 20.58 18.15
C GLN A 443 2.84 21.11 16.93
N ALA A 444 1.64 21.67 17.07
CA ALA A 444 0.93 22.27 15.93
C ALA A 444 1.80 23.34 15.24
N ILE A 445 1.74 23.39 13.91
CA ILE A 445 2.23 24.52 13.11
C ILE A 445 1.00 25.31 12.71
N PRO A 446 0.95 26.63 13.00
CA PRO A 446 -0.11 27.50 12.54
C PRO A 446 -0.28 27.43 11.02
N SER A 447 -1.52 27.44 10.56
CA SER A 447 -1.91 27.44 9.14
C SER A 447 -2.96 28.52 8.89
N LYS A 448 -3.32 28.75 7.62
CA LYS A 448 -4.36 29.74 7.26
C LYS A 448 -5.71 29.49 7.97
N SER A 449 -6.02 28.25 8.32
CA SER A 449 -7.30 27.85 8.92
C SER A 449 -7.21 27.54 10.42
N ASP A 450 -6.02 27.55 11.01
CA ASP A 450 -5.81 27.19 12.42
C ASP A 450 -4.60 27.94 12.95
N SER A 451 -4.84 28.96 13.77
CA SER A 451 -3.80 29.80 14.36
C SER A 451 -3.11 29.15 15.56
N HIS A 452 -3.55 27.96 15.99
CA HIS A 452 -2.99 27.30 17.15
C HIS A 452 -1.51 26.93 16.94
N GLU A 453 -0.66 27.42 17.83
CA GLU A 453 0.76 27.12 17.86
C GLU A 453 1.11 26.22 19.05
N GLY A 454 1.65 25.03 18.75
CA GLY A 454 2.09 24.12 19.78
C GLY A 454 3.32 24.62 20.53
N VAL A 455 3.46 24.22 21.79
CA VAL A 455 4.53 24.68 22.70
C VAL A 455 5.92 24.52 22.10
N VAL A 456 6.27 23.33 21.59
CA VAL A 456 7.62 23.10 21.05
C VAL A 456 7.80 23.72 19.66
N THR A 457 6.72 24.01 18.94
CA THR A 457 6.80 24.81 17.72
C THR A 457 7.20 26.24 18.04
N ARG A 458 6.55 26.84 19.05
CA ARG A 458 6.89 28.19 19.54
C ARG A 458 8.35 28.25 19.97
N LEU A 459 8.80 27.31 20.81
CA LEU A 459 10.18 27.26 21.29
C LEU A 459 11.20 27.11 20.17
N SER A 460 10.93 26.26 19.18
CA SER A 460 11.82 26.10 18.01
C SER A 460 11.95 27.35 17.14
N ARG A 461 11.05 28.34 17.31
CA ARG A 461 11.12 29.64 16.61
C ARG A 461 11.79 30.72 17.47
N THR A 462 11.64 30.65 18.79
CA THR A 462 12.16 31.66 19.72
C THR A 462 13.56 31.36 20.21
N ILE A 463 13.96 30.08 20.24
CA ILE A 463 15.27 29.63 20.73
C ILE A 463 15.99 28.94 19.57
N ASP A 464 17.11 29.53 19.14
CA ASP A 464 17.90 28.98 18.05
C ASP A 464 18.37 27.55 18.34
N GLY A 465 18.23 26.67 17.36
CA GLY A 465 18.58 25.25 17.49
C GLY A 465 17.67 24.41 18.40
N PHE A 466 16.61 24.94 19.01
CA PHE A 466 15.75 24.16 19.90
C PHE A 466 15.00 23.06 19.14
N PRO A 467 15.08 21.79 19.58
CA PRO A 467 14.55 20.68 18.79
C PRO A 467 13.02 20.63 18.84
N ARG A 468 12.40 20.42 17.67
CA ARG A 468 10.95 20.22 17.56
C ARG A 468 10.61 18.73 17.42
N LEU A 469 10.58 18.02 18.55
CA LEU A 469 10.27 16.60 18.62
C LEU A 469 8.80 16.36 18.96
N THR A 470 8.22 15.28 18.42
CA THR A 470 6.83 14.88 18.66
C THR A 470 6.58 14.44 20.09
N PHE A 471 5.38 14.61 20.65
CA PHE A 471 5.04 14.13 22.01
C PHE A 471 5.40 12.65 22.25
N LYS A 472 5.33 11.81 21.20
CA LYS A 472 5.75 10.40 21.24
C LYS A 472 7.22 10.18 21.66
N THR A 473 8.10 11.18 21.55
CA THR A 473 9.49 11.05 22.01
C THR A 473 9.63 11.14 23.52
N ILE A 474 8.66 11.74 24.22
CA ILE A 474 8.70 11.89 25.68
C ILE A 474 8.76 10.52 26.37
N ARG A 475 7.93 9.56 25.94
CA ARG A 475 7.99 8.16 26.40
C ARG A 475 9.40 7.57 26.45
N LYS A 476 10.25 7.97 25.52
CA LYS A 476 11.56 7.34 25.36
C LYS A 476 12.60 7.89 26.33
N ILE A 477 12.35 9.04 26.98
CA ILE A 477 13.36 9.76 27.75
C ILE A 477 13.83 8.90 28.92
N LEU A 478 12.94 8.55 29.84
CA LEU A 478 13.28 7.76 31.02
C LEU A 478 13.88 6.38 30.66
N PRO A 479 13.26 5.55 29.80
CA PRO A 479 13.86 4.28 29.38
C PRO A 479 15.22 4.40 28.71
N ASN A 480 15.46 5.43 27.87
CA ASN A 480 16.77 5.63 27.25
C ASN A 480 17.84 5.98 28.27
N MET A 481 17.48 6.67 29.36
CA MET A 481 18.41 7.01 30.44
C MET A 481 18.62 5.84 31.41
N ALA A 482 17.60 5.01 31.62
CA ALA A 482 17.70 3.80 32.43
C ALA A 482 18.55 2.71 31.75
N ARG A 483 18.38 2.50 30.43
CA ARG A 483 18.97 1.37 29.71
C ARG A 483 20.48 1.17 29.89
N PRO A 484 21.34 2.22 29.87
CA PRO A 484 22.78 2.05 30.07
C PRO A 484 23.17 1.66 31.50
N LYS A 485 22.36 2.02 32.51
CA LYS A 485 22.65 1.79 33.93
C LYS A 485 21.98 0.52 34.47
N HIS A 486 20.75 0.26 34.04
CA HIS A 486 19.84 -0.74 34.58
C HIS A 486 19.47 -1.85 33.59
N GLY A 487 20.06 -1.82 32.39
CA GLY A 487 19.87 -2.86 31.38
C GLY A 487 18.63 -2.70 30.50
N ALA A 488 18.52 -3.60 29.52
CA ALA A 488 17.46 -3.57 28.51
C ALA A 488 16.08 -3.91 29.10
N GLU A 489 16.04 -4.87 30.01
CA GLU A 489 14.82 -5.41 30.62
C GLU A 489 14.09 -4.35 31.43
N VAL A 490 14.78 -3.70 32.38
CA VAL A 490 14.23 -2.58 33.15
C VAL A 490 13.74 -1.45 32.24
N ALA A 491 14.50 -1.08 31.20
CA ALA A 491 14.07 -0.07 30.24
C ALA A 491 12.83 -0.46 29.42
N ASP A 492 12.65 -1.74 29.12
CA ASP A 492 11.45 -2.25 28.43
C ASP A 492 10.25 -2.37 29.41
N LEU A 493 10.48 -2.70 30.68
CA LEU A 493 9.47 -2.64 31.77
C LEU A 493 8.96 -1.20 32.01
N LEU A 494 9.86 -0.21 32.08
CA LEU A 494 9.49 1.21 32.17
C LEU A 494 8.68 1.70 30.97
N ASN A 495 8.69 0.95 29.86
CA ASN A 495 7.85 1.17 28.69
C ASN A 495 6.56 0.34 28.70
N ALA A 496 6.23 -0.39 29.77
CA ALA A 496 5.13 -1.36 29.84
C ALA A 496 5.09 -2.27 28.59
N ARG A 497 6.24 -2.88 28.28
CA ARG A 497 6.37 -3.90 27.23
C ARG A 497 6.45 -5.27 27.86
N SER A 498 6.00 -6.28 27.11
CA SER A 498 6.31 -7.67 27.40
C SER A 498 7.83 -7.86 27.39
N VAL A 499 8.37 -8.30 28.52
CA VAL A 499 9.76 -8.70 28.73
C VAL A 499 9.71 -10.19 29.03
N ASP A 500 10.40 -11.03 28.26
CA ASP A 500 10.76 -12.36 28.77
C ASP A 500 12.01 -12.23 29.65
N GLY A 501 12.17 -13.12 30.63
CA GLY A 501 13.37 -13.19 31.49
C GLY A 501 14.69 -13.47 30.76
N SER A 502 14.71 -13.39 29.42
CA SER A 502 15.91 -13.43 28.58
C SER A 502 16.16 -12.12 27.81
N GLY A 503 15.42 -11.05 28.10
CA GLY A 503 15.59 -9.73 27.48
C GLY A 503 15.12 -9.66 26.02
N THR A 504 14.41 -10.67 25.54
CA THR A 504 13.73 -10.68 24.25
C THR A 504 12.24 -10.31 24.39
N SER A 505 11.70 -9.70 23.35
CA SER A 505 10.29 -9.31 23.31
C SER A 505 9.44 -10.50 22.84
N GLY A 506 9.21 -11.50 23.70
CA GLY A 506 8.49 -12.73 23.28
C GLY A 506 7.89 -13.65 24.36
N GLY A 507 8.02 -13.36 25.64
CA GLY A 507 7.61 -14.27 26.73
C GLY A 507 6.10 -14.44 26.90
N ARG A 508 5.63 -15.69 26.88
CA ARG A 508 4.27 -16.08 27.23
C ARG A 508 4.18 -16.40 28.72
N ILE A 509 3.13 -15.91 29.38
CA ILE A 509 2.35 -16.44 30.54
C ILE A 509 3.10 -16.96 31.79
N THR A 510 4.24 -17.63 31.69
CA THR A 510 5.05 -18.10 32.82
C THR A 510 5.73 -16.95 33.59
N ASP A 511 5.99 -15.82 32.93
CA ASP A 511 6.58 -14.61 33.55
C ASP A 511 5.57 -13.77 34.35
N ARG A 512 4.33 -14.25 34.54
CA ARG A 512 3.44 -13.71 35.58
C ARG A 512 3.77 -14.27 36.97
N TYR A 513 4.55 -15.36 37.03
CA TYR A 513 4.86 -16.10 38.27
C TYR A 513 6.34 -16.03 38.66
N ALA A 514 7.18 -15.38 37.85
CA ALA A 514 8.53 -15.00 38.23
C ALA A 514 8.49 -13.50 38.58
N ASP A 515 9.06 -13.12 39.72
CA ASP A 515 9.09 -11.75 40.22
C ASP A 515 9.58 -10.81 39.12
N ARG A 516 8.66 -10.05 38.54
CA ARG A 516 9.02 -9.05 37.52
C ARG A 516 9.91 -8.01 38.20
N LEU A 517 10.89 -7.52 37.47
CA LEU A 517 11.92 -6.59 37.95
C LEU A 517 11.38 -5.16 38.23
N TYR A 518 10.21 -5.04 38.85
CA TYR A 518 9.59 -3.75 39.16
C TYR A 518 10.24 -3.07 40.35
N ASP A 519 10.79 -3.83 41.30
CA ASP A 519 11.67 -3.28 42.33
C ASP A 519 12.90 -2.60 41.69
N GLU A 520 13.56 -3.26 40.73
CA GLU A 520 14.67 -2.65 39.98
C GLU A 520 14.19 -1.49 39.10
N ALA A 521 12.96 -1.54 38.57
CA ALA A 521 12.39 -0.42 37.80
C ALA A 521 12.12 0.80 38.70
N LYS A 522 11.62 0.59 39.92
CA LYS A 522 11.44 1.60 40.95
C LYS A 522 12.78 2.20 41.36
N GLU A 523 13.78 1.37 41.67
CA GLU A 523 15.14 1.83 41.97
C GLU A 523 15.75 2.61 40.79
N ALA A 524 15.46 2.19 39.56
CA ALA A 524 15.89 2.91 38.37
C ALA A 524 15.28 4.32 38.28
N ILE A 525 13.98 4.47 38.57
CA ILE A 525 13.32 5.78 38.59
C ILE A 525 13.91 6.68 39.68
N GLN A 526 14.09 6.14 40.89
CA GLN A 526 14.65 6.90 42.03
C GLN A 526 16.10 7.31 41.77
N SER A 527 16.96 6.39 41.31
CA SER A 527 18.37 6.69 41.02
C SER A 527 18.55 7.72 39.90
N LEU A 528 17.63 7.78 38.94
CA LEU A 528 17.65 8.76 37.85
C LEU A 528 17.11 10.14 38.26
N GLU A 529 16.50 10.29 39.41
CA GLU A 529 15.96 11.58 39.88
C GLU A 529 17.01 12.70 39.84
N SER A 530 18.25 12.40 40.26
CA SER A 530 19.39 13.32 40.18
C SER A 530 19.68 13.80 38.75
N ASN A 531 19.54 12.92 37.76
CA ASN A 531 19.71 13.24 36.34
C ASN A 531 18.57 14.14 35.82
N PHE A 532 17.39 14.07 36.42
CA PHE A 532 16.23 14.89 36.05
C PHE A 532 16.11 16.18 36.86
N ARG A 533 17.04 16.49 37.77
CA ARG A 533 16.94 17.69 38.62
C ARG A 533 16.70 19.00 37.88
N PRO A 534 17.32 19.29 36.72
CA PRO A 534 16.98 20.50 35.96
C PRO A 534 15.48 20.60 35.62
N PHE A 535 14.89 19.48 35.21
CA PHE A 535 13.46 19.38 34.89
C PHE A 535 12.59 19.45 36.14
N LEU A 536 12.94 18.68 37.18
CA LEU A 536 12.17 18.62 38.43
C LEU A 536 12.15 19.96 39.16
N ASN A 537 13.28 20.68 39.20
CA ASN A 537 13.34 22.00 39.80
C ASN A 537 12.42 23.00 39.08
N ALA A 538 12.37 22.95 37.74
CA ALA A 538 11.45 23.78 36.97
C ALA A 538 9.97 23.42 37.24
N LEU A 539 9.66 22.15 37.53
CA LEU A 539 8.31 21.75 37.97
C LEU A 539 8.00 22.25 39.39
N ALA A 540 8.98 22.24 40.29
CA ALA A 540 8.83 22.70 41.67
C ALA A 540 8.51 24.19 41.81
N GLU A 541 8.75 24.99 40.77
CA GLU A 541 8.32 26.39 40.70
C GLU A 541 6.80 26.56 40.47
N ASP A 542 6.08 25.49 40.15
CA ASP A 542 4.62 25.56 40.03
C ASP A 542 3.95 25.70 41.41
N PRO A 543 3.01 26.64 41.59
CA PRO A 543 2.30 26.81 42.85
C PRO A 543 1.62 25.53 43.36
N ALA A 544 1.10 24.69 42.46
CA ALA A 544 0.46 23.44 42.84
C ALA A 544 1.44 22.43 43.46
N THR A 545 2.71 22.48 43.08
CA THR A 545 3.76 21.64 43.66
C THR A 545 4.21 22.19 45.02
N GLN A 546 4.30 23.52 45.15
CA GLN A 546 4.70 24.18 46.41
C GLN A 546 3.67 23.96 47.53
N GLU A 547 2.39 24.19 47.25
CA GLU A 547 1.28 23.96 48.19
C GLU A 547 1.31 22.53 48.74
N TRP A 548 1.65 21.56 47.88
CA TRP A 548 1.73 20.17 48.30
C TRP A 548 2.98 19.85 49.12
N ALA A 549 4.13 20.44 48.77
CA ALA A 549 5.36 20.25 49.52
C ALA A 549 5.20 20.75 50.97
N GLU A 550 4.54 21.88 51.16
CA GLU A 550 4.20 22.43 52.47
C GLU A 550 3.31 21.48 53.26
N LYS A 551 2.20 21.01 52.65
CA LYS A 551 1.28 20.07 53.30
C LYS A 551 1.95 18.75 53.70
N ARG A 552 2.90 18.25 52.91
CA ARG A 552 3.64 17.02 53.23
C ARG A 552 4.57 17.20 54.44
N ILE A 553 5.14 18.40 54.61
CA ILE A 553 5.93 18.73 55.80
C ILE A 553 5.01 18.76 57.03
N GLU A 554 3.83 19.36 56.90
CA GLU A 554 2.82 19.36 57.96
C GLU A 554 2.36 17.95 58.35
N ASP A 555 2.07 17.07 57.38
CA ASP A 555 1.62 15.69 57.63
C ASP A 555 2.74 14.79 58.24
N ALA A 556 4.01 15.20 58.13
CA ALA A 556 5.16 14.48 58.67
C ALA A 556 5.56 14.92 60.09
N HIS A 557 5.02 16.04 60.57
CA HIS A 557 5.20 16.58 61.92
C HIS A 557 4.02 16.19 62.82
#